data_AF-A0AAU1YR51-F1
#
_entry.id   AF-A0AAU1YR51-F1
#
_cell.length_a   1.000
_cell.length_b   1.000
_cell.length_c   1.000
_cell.angle_alpha   90.00
_cell.angle_beta   90.00
_cell.angle_gamma   90.00
#
_symmetry.space_group_name_H-M   'P 1'
#
loop_
_entity.id
_entity.type
_entity.pdbx_description
1 polymer ?
#
loop_
_entity_poly.entity_id
_entity_poly.type
_entity_poly.pdbx_seq_one_letter_code
_entity_poly.pdbx_strand_id
1 'polypeptide(L)'
;MTVLAHRSTVPNPNDGLARDALAVLQPGFEGTTAPAWLLRQVSEGLTAVGLFGRNITSPEQLAGLTAQLRTERDDVLVAIDEEGGDVTRLEVRGGSSFPGNLALGAVDDADLTRDVARELGRRLAECGVNLNWAPSADVNSNPDNPVIGVRSFGADTHLAARHTAAYVEGLQAAGVAACTKHFPGHGDTNVDSHHALPRIDVDLDTLAARELVPFRAAIEAGTKAVMSAHILVPALDPTRPATLSPQILTGLLRKELGYEGLIVTDGMEMNAIAGTYGIERGSVLAIAAGADAICVGGGLADEATVLNLRDALVQAVRDGSLPEERLAEAAARVRSLAEWTRTVRPGARPEGSSAPGIGLAAARRAVVVTGSRAAAAPVNAPYVATLTPVANIAVGDETPWGVAGELSALIPGTESGVYPQGSAAAGILAAAGNRTVVAVVRDAHRHPWMTEALDALVAARPETIVVEMGLPRAEPRGALHIATHGAARVCGRAAAEIIAGV
;
A
#
# COMPACT_ATOMS: atom_id res chain seq x y z
N MET A 1 54.28 18.48 1.58
CA MET A 1 52.84 18.66 1.31
C MET A 1 52.58 18.17 -0.10
N THR A 2 52.12 16.93 -0.24
CA THR A 2 51.76 16.36 -1.54
C THR A 2 50.36 15.79 -1.37
N VAL A 3 49.39 16.50 -1.96
CA VAL A 3 47.97 16.15 -1.92
C VAL A 3 47.78 14.92 -2.82
N LEU A 4 47.46 13.78 -2.22
CA LEU A 4 46.99 12.59 -2.94
C LEU A 4 45.55 12.87 -3.38
N ALA A 5 45.39 13.15 -4.67
CA ALA A 5 44.09 13.24 -5.31
C ALA A 5 43.42 11.84 -5.29
N HIS A 6 42.33 11.72 -4.54
CA HIS A 6 41.45 10.56 -4.58
C HIS A 6 40.76 10.56 -5.95
N ARG A 7 41.26 9.74 -6.89
CA ARG A 7 40.56 9.47 -8.14
C ARG A 7 39.33 8.63 -7.80
N SER A 8 38.16 9.27 -7.80
CA SER A 8 36.88 8.56 -7.84
C SER A 8 36.86 7.73 -9.13
N THR A 9 36.91 6.40 -8.98
CA THR A 9 36.82 5.47 -10.10
C THR A 9 35.35 5.15 -10.29
N VAL A 10 34.70 5.85 -11.22
CA VAL A 10 33.37 5.46 -11.70
C VAL A 10 33.49 3.99 -12.15
N PRO A 11 32.73 3.04 -11.55
CA PRO A 11 32.80 1.64 -11.93
C PRO A 11 32.49 1.49 -13.42
N ASN A 12 33.26 0.66 -14.13
CA ASN A 12 32.98 0.35 -15.53
C ASN A 12 31.63 -0.40 -15.59
N PRO A 13 30.60 0.05 -16.32
CA PRO A 13 29.31 -0.64 -16.44
C PRO A 13 29.39 -2.03 -17.12
N ASN A 14 30.57 -2.42 -17.64
CA ASN A 14 30.89 -3.78 -18.08
C ASN A 14 31.49 -4.67 -16.97
N ASP A 15 31.64 -4.17 -15.74
CA ASP A 15 31.98 -4.94 -14.54
C ASP A 15 30.72 -5.69 -14.06
N GLY A 16 30.80 -7.03 -13.95
CA GLY A 16 29.66 -7.85 -13.53
C GLY A 16 29.10 -7.40 -12.17
N LEU A 17 29.97 -6.92 -11.30
CA LEU A 17 29.63 -6.41 -9.99
C LEU A 17 28.72 -5.16 -10.04
N ALA A 18 28.99 -4.22 -10.94
CA ALA A 18 28.17 -3.01 -11.07
C ALA A 18 26.77 -3.34 -11.63
N ARG A 19 26.68 -4.34 -12.51
CA ARG A 19 25.39 -4.83 -13.04
C ARG A 19 24.57 -5.53 -11.97
N ASP A 20 25.20 -6.34 -11.13
CA ASP A 20 24.51 -6.97 -10.00
C ASP A 20 24.06 -5.94 -8.95
N ALA A 21 24.88 -4.92 -8.68
CA ALA A 21 24.49 -3.80 -7.84
C ALA A 21 23.30 -3.01 -8.40
N LEU A 22 23.23 -2.77 -9.72
CA LEU A 22 22.06 -2.16 -10.35
C LEU A 22 20.83 -3.08 -10.33
N ALA A 23 21.03 -4.39 -10.55
CA ALA A 23 19.93 -5.34 -10.65
C ALA A 23 19.09 -5.43 -9.37
N VAL A 24 19.69 -5.20 -8.19
CA VAL A 24 18.98 -5.24 -6.91
C VAL A 24 18.24 -3.95 -6.57
N LEU A 25 18.35 -2.88 -7.35
CA LEU A 25 17.67 -1.61 -7.08
C LEU A 25 16.29 -1.56 -7.75
N GLN A 26 15.29 -1.02 -7.05
CA GLN A 26 13.95 -0.73 -7.56
C GLN A 26 13.62 0.77 -7.37
N PRO A 27 14.27 1.69 -8.12
CA PRO A 27 14.09 3.12 -7.96
C PRO A 27 12.81 3.64 -8.61
N GLY A 28 12.23 4.67 -8.00
CA GLY A 28 11.26 5.56 -8.64
C GLY A 28 11.92 6.66 -9.47
N PHE A 29 11.11 7.42 -10.19
CA PHE A 29 11.55 8.56 -11.00
C PHE A 29 10.45 9.64 -11.07
N GLU A 30 10.82 10.82 -11.58
CA GLU A 30 9.91 11.94 -11.79
C GLU A 30 9.32 11.97 -13.21
N GLY A 31 8.07 12.42 -13.31
CA GLY A 31 7.36 12.62 -14.58
C GLY A 31 6.62 11.39 -15.11
N THR A 32 5.95 11.58 -16.24
CA THR A 32 5.03 10.62 -16.88
C THR A 32 5.61 9.94 -18.11
N THR A 33 6.90 10.14 -18.38
CA THR A 33 7.69 9.44 -19.38
C THR A 33 9.03 9.05 -18.77
N ALA A 34 9.66 7.98 -19.26
CA ALA A 34 10.92 7.54 -18.69
C ALA A 34 12.02 8.56 -19.04
N PRO A 35 12.69 9.15 -18.04
CA PRO A 35 13.75 10.11 -18.29
C PRO A 35 14.95 9.40 -18.93
N ALA A 36 15.73 10.15 -19.71
CA ALA A 36 16.86 9.58 -20.47
C ALA A 36 17.87 8.84 -19.59
N TRP A 37 18.06 9.28 -18.34
CA TRP A 37 18.95 8.58 -17.40
C TRP A 37 18.43 7.20 -17.02
N LEU A 38 17.13 7.07 -16.81
CA LEU A 38 16.53 5.81 -16.38
C LEU A 38 16.65 4.77 -17.49
N LEU A 39 16.39 5.16 -18.74
CA LEU A 39 16.57 4.30 -19.91
C LEU A 39 18.02 3.79 -20.02
N ARG A 40 19.01 4.66 -19.82
CA ARG A 40 20.42 4.24 -19.75
C ARG A 40 20.66 3.22 -18.64
N GLN A 41 20.22 3.49 -17.42
CA GLN A 41 20.43 2.56 -16.30
C GLN A 41 19.74 1.20 -16.52
N VAL A 42 18.55 1.19 -17.13
CA VAL A 42 17.85 -0.04 -17.54
C VAL A 42 18.67 -0.83 -18.55
N SER A 43 19.23 -0.17 -19.57
CA SER A 43 20.12 -0.81 -20.55
C SER A 43 21.44 -1.32 -19.94
N GLU A 44 21.89 -0.73 -18.84
CA GLU A 44 23.15 -1.06 -18.16
C GLU A 44 23.03 -2.14 -17.08
N GLY A 45 21.81 -2.48 -16.63
CA GLY A 45 21.60 -3.58 -15.68
C GLY A 45 20.47 -3.38 -14.67
N LEU A 46 19.90 -2.17 -14.57
CA LEU A 46 18.75 -1.91 -13.70
C LEU A 46 17.57 -2.78 -14.17
N THR A 47 17.13 -3.69 -13.30
CA THR A 47 16.17 -4.74 -13.66
C THR A 47 14.74 -4.38 -13.25
N ALA A 48 14.57 -3.38 -12.38
CA ALA A 48 13.28 -2.99 -11.85
C ALA A 48 13.15 -1.45 -11.73
N VAL A 49 11.91 -0.97 -11.80
CA VAL A 49 11.54 0.43 -11.51
C VAL A 49 10.25 0.47 -10.67
N GLY A 50 10.13 1.44 -9.78
CA GLY A 50 8.94 1.69 -8.97
C GLY A 50 8.10 2.83 -9.52
N LEU A 51 6.78 2.65 -9.56
CA LEU A 51 5.82 3.67 -9.99
C LEU A 51 5.01 4.22 -8.82
N PHE A 52 4.77 5.52 -8.87
CA PHE A 52 3.98 6.28 -7.91
C PHE A 52 2.90 7.11 -8.63
N GLY A 53 2.02 7.77 -7.87
CA GLY A 53 0.91 8.57 -8.43
C GLY A 53 1.38 9.63 -9.44
N ARG A 54 2.53 10.27 -9.16
CA ARG A 54 3.18 11.25 -10.05
C ARG A 54 3.55 10.73 -11.44
N ASN A 55 3.67 9.41 -11.63
CA ASN A 55 4.01 8.81 -12.92
C ASN A 55 2.78 8.54 -13.81
N ILE A 56 1.56 8.76 -13.29
CA ILE A 56 0.33 8.25 -13.88
C ILE A 56 -0.66 9.40 -14.15
N THR A 57 -1.04 9.55 -15.42
CA THR A 57 -2.14 10.44 -15.84
C THR A 57 -3.32 9.68 -16.40
N SER A 58 -3.09 8.57 -17.10
CA SER A 58 -4.12 7.66 -17.61
C SER A 58 -3.53 6.26 -17.86
N PRO A 59 -4.37 5.21 -17.98
CA PRO A 59 -3.92 3.87 -18.36
C PRO A 59 -3.13 3.85 -19.69
N GLU A 60 -3.56 4.63 -20.69
CA GLU A 60 -2.91 4.69 -22.00
C GLU A 60 -1.53 5.33 -21.92
N GLN A 61 -1.39 6.42 -21.15
CA GLN A 61 -0.08 7.03 -20.91
C GLN A 61 0.85 6.07 -20.18
N LEU A 62 0.35 5.37 -19.15
CA LEU A 62 1.15 4.42 -18.40
C LEU A 62 1.60 3.24 -19.28
N ALA A 63 0.73 2.70 -20.13
CA ALA A 63 1.10 1.69 -21.11
C ALA A 63 2.20 2.18 -22.07
N GLY A 64 2.14 3.44 -22.50
CA GLY A 64 3.21 4.05 -23.30
C GLY A 64 4.54 4.18 -22.56
N LEU A 65 4.49 4.59 -21.29
CA LEU A 65 5.66 4.66 -20.41
C LEU A 65 6.30 3.29 -20.19
N THR A 66 5.52 2.25 -19.90
CA THR A 66 6.08 0.90 -19.68
C THR A 66 6.56 0.26 -20.98
N ALA A 67 5.95 0.58 -22.13
CA ALA A 67 6.47 0.20 -23.44
C ALA A 67 7.83 0.86 -23.72
N GLN A 68 8.01 2.13 -23.35
CA GLN A 68 9.30 2.83 -23.47
C GLN A 68 10.39 2.16 -22.63
N LEU A 69 10.11 1.74 -21.40
CA LEU A 69 11.08 1.00 -20.59
C LEU A 69 11.46 -0.35 -21.23
N ARG A 70 10.48 -1.01 -21.86
CA ARG A 70 10.69 -2.31 -22.52
C ARG A 70 11.48 -2.24 -23.83
N THR A 71 11.70 -1.06 -24.41
CA THR A 71 12.62 -0.92 -25.55
C THR A 71 14.08 -1.12 -25.13
N GLU A 72 14.41 -0.79 -23.89
CA GLU A 72 15.75 -0.98 -23.32
C GLU A 72 15.92 -2.39 -22.75
N ARG A 73 14.86 -2.92 -22.13
CA ARG A 73 14.87 -4.24 -21.49
C ARG A 73 13.49 -4.88 -21.49
N ASP A 74 13.31 -5.96 -22.25
CA ASP A 74 12.00 -6.59 -22.45
C ASP A 74 11.45 -7.29 -21.20
N ASP A 75 12.30 -7.68 -20.25
CA ASP A 75 11.99 -8.29 -18.96
C ASP A 75 11.97 -7.32 -17.78
N VAL A 76 11.99 -6.00 -18.01
CA VAL A 76 12.00 -5.03 -16.90
C VAL A 76 10.81 -5.24 -15.95
N LEU A 77 11.10 -5.28 -14.66
CA LEU A 77 10.09 -5.28 -13.60
C LEU A 77 9.58 -3.86 -13.40
N VAL A 78 8.28 -3.67 -13.60
CA VAL A 78 7.57 -2.43 -13.33
C VAL A 78 6.72 -2.69 -12.09
N ALA A 79 7.18 -2.14 -10.97
CA ALA A 79 6.56 -2.26 -9.67
C ALA A 79 5.61 -1.10 -9.39
N ILE A 80 4.55 -1.34 -8.61
CA ILE A 80 3.61 -0.30 -8.15
C ILE A 80 3.07 -0.68 -6.77
N ASP A 81 2.58 0.31 -6.03
CA ASP A 81 1.85 0.10 -4.79
C ASP A 81 0.32 0.24 -4.98
N GLU A 82 -0.31 -0.76 -5.59
CA GLU A 82 -1.76 -0.75 -5.87
C GLU A 82 -2.47 -1.79 -5.01
N GLU A 83 -2.86 -1.41 -3.78
CA GLU A 83 -3.62 -2.28 -2.87
C GLU A 83 -5.14 -2.26 -3.18
N GLY A 84 -5.61 -1.21 -3.87
CA GLY A 84 -7.01 -0.82 -3.89
C GLY A 84 -7.36 0.05 -2.68
N GLY A 85 -8.64 0.32 -2.44
CA GLY A 85 -9.00 1.12 -1.27
C GLY A 85 -8.43 2.53 -1.36
N ASP A 86 -7.73 2.91 -0.29
CA ASP A 86 -7.09 4.22 -0.16
C ASP A 86 -5.68 4.26 -0.75
N VAL A 87 -5.06 3.09 -0.95
CA VAL A 87 -3.73 2.97 -1.55
C VAL A 87 -3.90 2.56 -3.01
N THR A 88 -4.17 3.57 -3.83
CA THR A 88 -4.25 3.45 -5.28
C THR A 88 -3.28 4.42 -5.95
N ARG A 89 -2.69 3.99 -7.06
CA ARG A 89 -1.79 4.78 -7.90
C ARG A 89 -2.38 4.90 -9.30
N LEU A 90 -2.94 3.81 -9.84
CA LEU A 90 -3.59 3.78 -11.14
C LEU A 90 -4.75 4.78 -11.23
N GLU A 91 -5.50 4.93 -10.14
CA GLU A 91 -6.66 5.81 -10.06
C GLU A 91 -6.48 6.94 -9.03
N VAL A 92 -5.23 7.30 -8.71
CA VAL A 92 -4.89 8.30 -7.67
C VAL A 92 -5.69 9.60 -7.81
N ARG A 93 -5.97 10.07 -9.04
CA ARG A 93 -6.70 11.33 -9.27
C ARG A 93 -8.21 11.26 -9.08
N GLY A 94 -8.76 10.04 -9.06
CA GLY A 94 -10.21 9.81 -9.05
C GLY A 94 -10.69 8.91 -7.92
N GLY A 95 -9.79 8.39 -7.08
CA GLY A 95 -10.09 7.39 -6.06
C GLY A 95 -10.36 6.00 -6.65
N SER A 96 -10.12 4.96 -5.85
CA SER A 96 -10.11 3.58 -6.35
C SER A 96 -11.49 3.06 -6.77
N SER A 97 -11.53 2.36 -7.90
CA SER A 97 -12.62 1.52 -8.39
C SER A 97 -12.77 0.21 -7.61
N PHE A 98 -11.85 -0.07 -6.68
CA PHE A 98 -11.83 -1.29 -5.88
C PHE A 98 -11.86 -0.94 -4.40
N PRO A 99 -12.61 -1.68 -3.58
CA PRO A 99 -12.59 -1.49 -2.14
C PRO A 99 -11.23 -1.88 -1.57
N GLY A 100 -10.92 -1.37 -0.38
CA GLY A 100 -9.70 -1.74 0.34
C GLY A 100 -9.82 -3.09 1.04
N ASN A 101 -8.73 -3.54 1.63
CA ASN A 101 -8.64 -4.84 2.27
C ASN A 101 -9.65 -4.99 3.42
N LEU A 102 -9.86 -3.97 4.26
CA LEU A 102 -10.84 -4.08 5.36
C LEU A 102 -12.26 -4.28 4.86
N ALA A 103 -12.64 -3.61 3.77
CA ALA A 103 -13.95 -3.81 3.15
C ALA A 103 -14.09 -5.23 2.57
N LEU A 104 -13.03 -5.79 1.96
CA LEU A 104 -13.04 -7.18 1.52
C LEU A 104 -13.13 -8.17 2.70
N GLY A 105 -12.42 -7.89 3.79
CA GLY A 105 -12.49 -8.69 5.00
C GLY A 105 -13.81 -8.58 5.75
N ALA A 106 -14.47 -7.42 5.71
CA ALA A 106 -15.82 -7.23 6.26
C ALA A 106 -16.88 -8.04 5.50
N VAL A 107 -16.68 -8.26 4.19
CA VAL A 107 -17.53 -9.16 3.39
C VAL A 107 -17.26 -10.63 3.72
N ASP A 108 -16.04 -10.97 4.11
CA ASP A 108 -15.56 -12.32 4.44
C ASP A 108 -15.83 -13.36 3.34
N ASP A 109 -15.52 -12.96 2.10
CA ASP A 109 -15.63 -13.80 0.91
C ASP A 109 -14.28 -13.85 0.20
N ALA A 110 -13.57 -14.97 0.39
CA ALA A 110 -12.25 -15.19 -0.20
C ALA A 110 -12.31 -15.29 -1.73
N ASP A 111 -13.40 -15.83 -2.30
CA ASP A 111 -13.56 -15.92 -3.75
C ASP A 111 -13.76 -14.53 -4.36
N LEU A 112 -14.58 -13.69 -3.74
CA LEU A 112 -14.72 -12.28 -4.12
C LEU A 112 -13.37 -11.55 -4.04
N THR A 113 -12.58 -11.80 -2.99
CA THR A 113 -11.25 -11.19 -2.81
C THR A 113 -10.31 -11.59 -3.94
N ARG A 114 -10.30 -12.88 -4.30
CA ARG A 114 -9.51 -13.38 -5.43
C ARG A 114 -9.93 -12.74 -6.75
N ASP A 115 -11.23 -12.62 -7.00
CA ASP A 115 -11.74 -12.03 -8.23
C ASP A 115 -11.48 -10.52 -8.33
N VAL A 116 -11.60 -9.79 -7.22
CA VAL A 116 -11.22 -8.37 -7.12
C VAL A 116 -9.73 -8.19 -7.41
N ALA A 117 -8.86 -8.98 -6.75
CA ALA A 117 -7.42 -8.92 -6.97
C ALA A 117 -7.02 -9.30 -8.40
N ARG A 118 -7.74 -10.25 -9.02
CA ARG A 118 -7.52 -10.64 -10.41
C ARG A 118 -7.91 -9.54 -11.40
N GLU A 119 -9.04 -8.88 -11.19
CA GLU A 119 -9.48 -7.77 -12.04
C GLU A 119 -8.56 -6.54 -11.87
N LEU A 120 -8.08 -6.28 -10.65
CA LEU A 120 -7.04 -5.27 -10.40
C LEU A 120 -5.74 -5.63 -11.13
N GLY A 121 -5.27 -6.86 -10.96
CA GLY A 121 -4.07 -7.38 -11.65
C GLY A 121 -4.19 -7.31 -13.18
N ARG A 122 -5.38 -7.56 -13.74
CA ARG A 122 -5.63 -7.41 -15.18
C ARG A 122 -5.41 -5.97 -15.64
N ARG A 123 -5.95 -4.98 -14.92
CA ARG A 123 -5.77 -3.55 -15.25
C ARG A 123 -4.31 -3.12 -15.14
N LEU A 124 -3.59 -3.63 -14.14
CA LEU A 124 -2.15 -3.42 -13.98
C LEU A 124 -1.37 -4.00 -15.17
N ALA A 125 -1.66 -5.26 -15.54
CA ALA A 125 -1.00 -5.95 -16.65
C ALA A 125 -1.25 -5.24 -18.00
N GLU A 126 -2.45 -4.71 -18.24
CA GLU A 126 -2.77 -3.91 -19.43
C GLU A 126 -1.96 -2.62 -19.53
N CYS A 127 -1.59 -2.05 -18.39
CA CYS A 127 -0.69 -0.90 -18.31
C CYS A 127 0.80 -1.30 -18.36
N GLY A 128 1.09 -2.60 -18.46
CA GLY A 128 2.45 -3.13 -18.46
C GLY A 128 3.12 -3.17 -17.09
N VAL A 129 2.36 -3.07 -15.99
CA VAL A 129 2.84 -3.36 -14.63
C VAL A 129 2.85 -4.86 -14.41
N ASN A 130 3.94 -5.39 -13.86
CA ASN A 130 4.12 -6.84 -13.66
C ASN A 130 4.59 -7.24 -12.25
N LEU A 131 4.80 -6.27 -11.36
CA LEU A 131 5.01 -6.46 -9.93
C LEU A 131 4.10 -5.51 -9.15
N ASN A 132 3.34 -6.01 -8.19
CA ASN A 132 2.51 -5.19 -7.31
C ASN A 132 2.96 -5.40 -5.86
N TRP A 133 3.25 -4.32 -5.15
CA TRP A 133 3.54 -4.29 -3.72
C TRP A 133 2.26 -4.49 -2.89
N ALA A 134 1.54 -5.57 -3.15
CA ALA A 134 0.30 -5.94 -2.49
C ALA A 134 0.15 -7.48 -2.48
N PRO A 135 -0.61 -8.05 -1.53
CA PRO A 135 -1.43 -7.38 -0.49
C PRO A 135 -0.65 -7.07 0.80
N SER A 136 -1.23 -6.19 1.64
CA SER A 136 -0.89 -6.19 3.08
C SER A 136 -1.47 -7.45 3.74
N ALA A 137 -0.62 -8.15 4.47
CA ALA A 137 -0.89 -9.33 5.28
C ALA A 137 -0.82 -9.02 6.78
N ASP A 138 -0.73 -7.74 7.13
CA ASP A 138 -0.68 -7.30 8.51
C ASP A 138 -2.02 -7.59 9.21
N VAL A 139 -1.98 -8.16 10.42
CA VAL A 139 -3.17 -8.33 11.26
C VAL A 139 -3.36 -7.07 12.07
N ASN A 140 -4.41 -6.27 11.82
CA ASN A 140 -4.62 -5.00 12.50
C ASN A 140 -5.19 -5.20 13.92
N SER A 141 -4.40 -5.83 14.79
CA SER A 141 -4.73 -6.15 16.19
C SER A 141 -4.84 -4.89 17.06
N ASN A 142 -4.04 -3.86 16.75
CA ASN A 142 -4.13 -2.56 17.39
C ASN A 142 -5.09 -1.65 16.62
N PRO A 143 -6.27 -1.31 17.18
CA PRO A 143 -7.22 -0.41 16.49
C PRO A 143 -6.69 1.03 16.34
N ASP A 144 -5.67 1.42 17.10
CA ASP A 144 -5.07 2.75 17.04
C ASP A 144 -3.91 2.84 16.05
N ASN A 145 -3.63 1.74 15.32
CA ASN A 145 -2.56 1.70 14.32
C ASN A 145 -2.76 2.77 13.24
N PRO A 146 -1.83 3.75 13.14
CA PRO A 146 -1.99 4.86 12.21
C PRO A 146 -1.70 4.50 10.75
N VAL A 147 -0.97 3.40 10.52
CA VAL A 147 -0.37 3.07 9.23
C VAL A 147 -1.14 2.01 8.47
N ILE A 148 -1.58 0.95 9.15
CA ILE A 148 -2.25 -0.20 8.54
C ILE A 148 -3.76 0.04 8.47
N GLY A 149 -4.47 -0.03 9.59
CA GLY A 149 -5.90 0.25 9.66
C GLY A 149 -6.70 -0.47 8.57
N VAL A 150 -7.33 0.31 7.68
CA VAL A 150 -8.15 -0.20 6.55
C VAL A 150 -7.36 -0.97 5.48
N ARG A 151 -6.02 -0.90 5.50
CA ARG A 151 -5.13 -1.66 4.61
C ARG A 151 -4.96 -3.12 5.02
N SER A 152 -5.33 -3.47 6.26
CA SER A 152 -5.46 -4.87 6.67
C SER A 152 -6.84 -5.41 6.30
N PHE A 153 -6.94 -6.72 6.06
CA PHE A 153 -8.24 -7.39 5.95
C PHE A 153 -9.00 -7.43 7.28
N GLY A 154 -8.32 -7.24 8.42
CA GLY A 154 -8.99 -7.15 9.72
C GLY A 154 -8.09 -7.51 10.90
N ALA A 155 -8.70 -7.52 12.09
CA ALA A 155 -8.02 -7.89 13.33
C ALA A 155 -8.03 -9.40 13.60
N ASP A 156 -8.84 -10.18 12.89
CA ASP A 156 -8.87 -11.64 13.01
C ASP A 156 -7.76 -12.25 12.14
N THR A 157 -6.89 -13.04 12.78
CA THR A 157 -5.70 -13.63 12.16
C THR A 157 -6.03 -14.57 11.00
N HIS A 158 -7.00 -15.47 11.18
CA HIS A 158 -7.33 -16.46 10.16
C HIS A 158 -8.11 -15.83 9.00
N LEU A 159 -8.84 -14.74 9.26
CA LEU A 159 -9.44 -13.88 8.25
C LEU A 159 -8.38 -13.20 7.42
N ALA A 160 -7.43 -12.52 8.05
CA ALA A 160 -6.32 -11.91 7.33
C ALA A 160 -5.59 -12.94 6.46
N ALA A 161 -5.30 -14.13 7.00
CA ALA A 161 -4.59 -15.18 6.27
C ALA A 161 -5.33 -15.70 5.02
N ARG A 162 -6.63 -16.02 5.12
CA ARG A 162 -7.39 -16.54 3.96
C ARG A 162 -7.55 -15.49 2.87
N HIS A 163 -7.74 -14.22 3.24
CA HIS A 163 -7.87 -13.12 2.29
C HIS A 163 -6.52 -12.76 1.65
N THR A 164 -5.41 -12.77 2.41
CA THR A 164 -4.06 -12.61 1.87
C THR A 164 -3.77 -13.66 0.80
N ALA A 165 -4.02 -14.94 1.09
CA ALA A 165 -3.83 -16.02 0.12
C ALA A 165 -4.67 -15.81 -1.15
N ALA A 166 -5.97 -15.52 -0.98
CA ALA A 166 -6.87 -15.27 -2.11
C ALA A 166 -6.42 -14.08 -2.98
N TYR A 167 -5.94 -12.99 -2.37
CA TYR A 167 -5.46 -11.82 -3.10
C TYR A 167 -4.17 -12.14 -3.87
N VAL A 168 -3.23 -12.87 -3.26
CA VAL A 168 -2.00 -13.36 -3.92
C VAL A 168 -2.34 -14.21 -5.15
N GLU A 169 -3.24 -15.18 -4.99
CA GLU A 169 -3.70 -16.03 -6.10
C GLU A 169 -4.34 -15.22 -7.23
N GLY A 170 -5.19 -14.25 -6.88
CA GLY A 170 -5.90 -13.39 -7.84
C GLY A 170 -4.94 -12.55 -8.69
N LEU A 171 -4.02 -11.82 -8.05
CA LEU A 171 -3.01 -11.02 -8.74
C LEU A 171 -2.14 -11.87 -9.67
N GLN A 172 -1.62 -12.99 -9.15
CA GLN A 172 -0.71 -13.85 -9.91
C GLN A 172 -1.42 -14.57 -11.07
N ALA A 173 -2.71 -14.89 -10.93
CA ALA A 173 -3.52 -15.42 -12.02
C ALA A 173 -3.70 -14.42 -13.18
N ALA A 174 -3.58 -13.13 -12.91
CA ALA A 174 -3.55 -12.07 -13.94
C ALA A 174 -2.15 -11.84 -14.55
N GLY A 175 -1.13 -12.58 -14.09
CA GLY A 175 0.25 -12.43 -14.57
C GLY A 175 1.06 -11.35 -13.86
N VAL A 176 0.55 -10.79 -12.75
CA VAL A 176 1.25 -9.78 -11.94
C VAL A 176 1.81 -10.45 -10.69
N ALA A 177 3.11 -10.29 -10.43
CA ALA A 177 3.74 -10.81 -9.22
C ALA A 177 3.17 -10.10 -7.99
N ALA A 178 2.64 -10.88 -7.04
CA ALA A 178 2.23 -10.35 -5.74
C ALA A 178 3.45 -10.19 -4.83
N CYS A 179 3.44 -9.15 -4.01
CA CYS A 179 4.46 -8.88 -3.01
C CYS A 179 3.78 -8.64 -1.65
N THR A 180 3.84 -9.66 -0.80
CA THR A 180 3.16 -9.68 0.49
C THR A 180 3.90 -8.82 1.52
N LYS A 181 3.20 -7.96 2.26
CA LYS A 181 3.82 -6.97 3.16
C LYS A 181 3.06 -6.78 4.48
N HIS A 182 3.63 -6.28 5.57
CA HIS A 182 5.03 -5.89 5.74
C HIS A 182 5.69 -6.82 6.77
N PHE A 183 6.55 -7.72 6.31
CA PHE A 183 7.11 -8.80 7.14
C PHE A 183 8.02 -8.26 8.27
N PRO A 184 7.92 -8.76 9.52
CA PRO A 184 7.14 -9.90 9.97
C PRO A 184 5.71 -9.58 10.44
N GLY A 185 5.22 -8.35 10.28
CA GLY A 185 3.88 -7.92 10.69
C GLY A 185 3.90 -6.55 11.36
N HIS A 186 3.25 -5.57 10.74
CA HIS A 186 3.22 -4.15 11.16
C HIS A 186 1.85 -3.75 11.76
N GLY A 187 1.01 -4.73 12.06
CA GLY A 187 -0.38 -4.50 12.47
C GLY A 187 -0.56 -4.12 13.94
N ASP A 188 0.43 -4.38 14.80
CA ASP A 188 0.37 -4.13 16.25
C ASP A 188 1.24 -2.94 16.71
N THR A 189 1.28 -1.87 15.93
CA THR A 189 1.99 -0.62 16.29
C THR A 189 1.02 0.53 16.55
N ASN A 190 1.43 1.48 17.38
CA ASN A 190 0.82 2.81 17.49
C ASN A 190 1.75 3.94 17.01
N VAL A 191 2.96 3.60 16.54
CA VAL A 191 3.95 4.53 15.98
C VAL A 191 4.02 4.34 14.46
N ASP A 192 4.03 5.45 13.74
CA ASP A 192 4.22 5.46 12.29
C ASP A 192 5.71 5.40 11.91
N SER A 193 6.09 4.39 11.11
CA SER A 193 7.45 4.18 10.59
C SER A 193 7.97 5.32 9.73
N HIS A 194 7.09 6.16 9.19
CA HIS A 194 7.49 7.35 8.45
C HIS A 194 8.09 8.43 9.38
N HIS A 195 7.80 8.39 10.67
CA HIS A 195 8.23 9.41 11.64
C HIS A 195 9.26 8.90 12.65
N ALA A 196 9.11 7.67 13.16
CA ALA A 196 10.03 7.05 14.10
C ALA A 196 10.06 5.53 13.91
N LEU A 197 11.08 4.84 14.44
CA LEU A 197 11.16 3.38 14.35
C LEU A 197 10.05 2.73 15.20
N PRO A 198 9.04 2.08 14.60
CA PRO A 198 8.00 1.40 15.35
C PRO A 198 8.55 0.13 15.98
N ARG A 199 7.92 -0.28 17.07
CA ARG A 199 8.35 -1.43 17.87
C ARG A 199 7.16 -2.34 18.12
N ILE A 200 7.34 -3.62 17.87
CA ILE A 200 6.34 -4.67 18.14
C ILE A 200 6.78 -5.44 19.38
N ASP A 201 6.14 -5.15 20.52
CA ASP A 201 6.48 -5.69 21.84
C ASP A 201 5.63 -6.90 22.22
N VAL A 202 5.66 -7.94 21.36
CA VAL A 202 5.01 -9.23 21.64
C VAL A 202 6.03 -10.36 21.73
N ASP A 203 5.66 -11.44 22.41
CA ASP A 203 6.49 -12.65 22.52
C ASP A 203 6.48 -13.49 21.23
N LEU A 204 7.38 -14.47 21.16
CA LEU A 204 7.52 -15.35 19.99
C LEU A 204 6.27 -16.18 19.71
N ASP A 205 5.55 -16.61 20.76
CA ASP A 205 4.34 -17.42 20.63
C ASP A 205 3.22 -16.59 20.00
N THR A 206 3.05 -15.34 20.42
CA THR A 206 2.12 -14.38 19.84
C THR A 206 2.49 -14.07 18.40
N LEU A 207 3.77 -13.78 18.11
CA LEU A 207 4.25 -13.57 16.74
C LEU A 207 3.91 -14.75 15.84
N ALA A 208 4.19 -15.98 16.30
CA ALA A 208 3.91 -17.19 15.55
C ALA A 208 2.41 -17.42 15.33
N ALA A 209 1.58 -17.14 16.33
CA ALA A 209 0.14 -17.39 16.31
C ALA A 209 -0.69 -16.27 15.67
N ARG A 210 -0.14 -15.05 15.51
CA ARG A 210 -0.87 -13.88 14.99
C ARG A 210 -0.18 -13.26 13.78
N GLU A 211 1.01 -12.70 13.95
CA GLU A 211 1.70 -11.94 12.90
C GLU A 211 2.13 -12.81 11.72
N LEU A 212 2.68 -14.00 11.99
CA LEU A 212 3.27 -14.85 10.95
C LEU A 212 2.25 -15.70 10.19
N VAL A 213 1.02 -15.84 10.71
CA VAL A 213 0.01 -16.73 10.11
C VAL A 213 -0.39 -16.27 8.69
N PRO A 214 -0.66 -14.98 8.41
CA PRO A 214 -0.91 -14.52 7.04
C PRO A 214 0.28 -14.68 6.10
N PHE A 215 1.51 -14.52 6.59
CA PHE A 215 2.72 -14.75 5.77
C PHE A 215 2.90 -16.22 5.42
N ARG A 216 2.62 -17.15 6.35
CA ARG A 216 2.61 -18.59 6.04
C ARG A 216 1.59 -18.92 4.96
N ALA A 217 0.38 -18.36 5.04
CA ALA A 217 -0.66 -18.53 4.02
C ALA A 217 -0.24 -17.93 2.67
N ALA A 218 0.43 -16.77 2.66
CA ALA A 218 0.94 -16.16 1.42
C ALA A 218 2.04 -17.00 0.76
N ILE A 219 2.95 -17.58 1.55
CA ILE A 219 4.00 -18.48 1.07
C ILE A 219 3.39 -19.74 0.48
N GLU A 220 2.39 -20.33 1.16
CA GLU A 220 1.66 -21.51 0.66
C GLU A 220 0.88 -21.20 -0.64
N ALA A 221 0.30 -20.00 -0.75
CA ALA A 221 -0.31 -19.48 -1.98
C ALA A 221 0.71 -19.15 -3.09
N GLY A 222 2.01 -19.27 -2.80
CA GLY A 222 3.08 -19.09 -3.77
C GLY A 222 3.37 -17.63 -4.12
N THR A 223 3.26 -16.71 -3.15
CA THR A 223 3.63 -15.30 -3.31
C THR A 223 5.04 -15.17 -3.90
N LYS A 224 5.21 -14.30 -4.90
CA LYS A 224 6.49 -14.12 -5.61
C LYS A 224 7.49 -13.22 -4.89
N ALA A 225 6.97 -12.29 -4.09
CA ALA A 225 7.78 -11.35 -3.34
C ALA A 225 7.25 -11.19 -1.90
N VAL A 226 8.13 -10.87 -0.96
CA VAL A 226 7.78 -10.46 0.40
C VAL A 226 8.53 -9.18 0.71
N MET A 227 7.80 -8.16 1.14
CA MET A 227 8.37 -6.88 1.56
C MET A 227 8.59 -6.87 3.06
N SER A 228 9.80 -6.53 3.51
CA SER A 228 10.13 -6.39 4.94
C SER A 228 9.70 -5.02 5.49
N ALA A 229 9.24 -4.95 6.73
CA ALA A 229 8.92 -3.71 7.43
C ALA A 229 10.14 -3.09 8.13
N HIS A 230 10.17 -1.76 8.21
CA HIS A 230 11.14 -1.02 9.05
C HIS A 230 10.67 -0.92 10.50
N ILE A 231 10.56 -2.07 11.19
CA ILE A 231 10.09 -2.18 12.57
C ILE A 231 11.08 -2.95 13.43
N LEU A 232 11.20 -2.57 14.71
CA LEU A 232 11.97 -3.32 15.69
C LEU A 232 11.08 -4.42 16.30
N VAL A 233 11.53 -5.68 16.24
CA VAL A 233 10.83 -6.83 16.82
C VAL A 233 11.74 -7.50 17.84
N PRO A 234 11.73 -7.06 19.11
CA PRO A 234 12.78 -7.37 20.09
C PRO A 234 12.87 -8.85 20.46
N ALA A 235 11.75 -9.57 20.36
CA ALA A 235 11.70 -11.00 20.54
C ALA A 235 12.52 -11.76 19.48
N LEU A 236 12.72 -11.17 18.29
CA LEU A 236 13.50 -11.74 17.19
C LEU A 236 14.90 -11.10 17.08
N ASP A 237 14.99 -9.78 17.11
CA ASP A 237 16.24 -9.02 17.14
C ASP A 237 16.05 -7.71 17.94
N PRO A 238 16.68 -7.57 19.12
CA PRO A 238 16.50 -6.40 19.98
C PRO A 238 17.24 -5.15 19.49
N THR A 239 18.06 -5.25 18.45
CA THR A 239 18.99 -4.19 18.04
C THR A 239 18.75 -3.64 16.65
N ARG A 240 18.18 -4.44 15.75
CA ARG A 240 18.01 -4.07 14.34
C ARG A 240 16.56 -4.14 13.90
N PRO A 241 16.10 -3.19 13.07
CA PRO A 241 14.80 -3.32 12.42
C PRO A 241 14.78 -4.57 11.53
N ALA A 242 13.60 -5.13 11.30
CA ALA A 242 13.39 -6.35 10.54
C ALA A 242 14.09 -6.33 9.18
N THR A 243 14.02 -5.22 8.43
CA THR A 243 14.71 -5.03 7.15
C THR A 243 16.25 -5.20 7.22
N LEU A 244 16.87 -4.93 8.38
CA LEU A 244 18.32 -5.00 8.55
C LEU A 244 18.77 -6.19 9.40
N SER A 245 17.85 -7.09 9.77
CA SER A 245 18.13 -8.21 10.67
C SER A 245 18.28 -9.54 9.91
N PRO A 246 19.50 -10.13 9.88
CA PRO A 246 19.73 -11.49 9.41
C PRO A 246 18.91 -12.55 10.15
N GLN A 247 18.60 -12.34 11.43
CA GLN A 247 17.76 -13.24 12.21
C GLN A 247 16.34 -13.29 11.64
N ILE A 248 15.83 -12.14 11.16
CA ILE A 248 14.47 -12.02 10.65
C ILE A 248 14.41 -12.39 9.16
N LEU A 249 15.23 -11.80 8.30
CA LEU A 249 15.16 -12.07 6.86
C LEU A 249 15.75 -13.43 6.47
N THR A 250 16.91 -13.78 7.02
CA THR A 250 17.55 -15.07 6.69
C THR A 250 17.14 -16.18 7.66
N GLY A 251 17.12 -15.92 8.97
CA GLY A 251 16.79 -16.91 9.99
C GLY A 251 15.32 -17.33 9.92
N LEU A 252 14.41 -16.38 10.11
CA LEU A 252 12.98 -16.64 10.15
C LEU A 252 12.40 -16.83 8.74
N LEU A 253 12.48 -15.82 7.86
CA LEU A 253 11.79 -15.88 6.56
C LEU A 253 12.39 -16.92 5.60
N ARG A 254 13.70 -16.84 5.32
CA ARG A 254 14.35 -17.75 4.37
C ARG A 254 14.44 -19.18 4.91
N LYS A 255 14.92 -19.38 6.16
CA LYS A 255 15.19 -20.73 6.69
C LYS A 255 14.00 -21.37 7.38
N GLU A 256 13.41 -20.73 8.39
CA GLU A 256 12.33 -21.36 9.18
C GLU A 256 11.01 -21.45 8.40
N LEU A 257 10.63 -20.38 7.70
CA LEU A 257 9.42 -20.37 6.87
C LEU A 257 9.65 -20.94 5.46
N GLY A 258 10.90 -21.22 5.08
CA GLY A 258 11.24 -21.85 3.80
C GLY A 258 10.90 -21.00 2.56
N TYR A 259 10.87 -19.67 2.69
CA TYR A 259 10.48 -18.80 1.60
C TYR A 259 11.62 -18.65 0.57
N GLU A 260 11.42 -19.12 -0.67
CA GLU A 260 12.44 -19.08 -1.74
C GLU A 260 12.28 -17.93 -2.74
N GLY A 261 11.20 -17.13 -2.62
CA GLY A 261 10.94 -16.00 -3.53
C GLY A 261 11.81 -14.77 -3.24
N LEU A 262 11.48 -13.66 -3.89
CA LEU A 262 12.19 -12.39 -3.74
C LEU A 262 11.89 -11.76 -2.36
N ILE A 263 12.91 -11.35 -1.62
CA ILE A 263 12.75 -10.47 -0.44
C ILE A 263 13.06 -9.04 -0.88
N VAL A 264 12.13 -8.11 -0.70
CA VAL A 264 12.33 -6.68 -1.01
C VAL A 264 12.22 -5.84 0.26
N THR A 265 12.98 -4.75 0.36
CA THR A 265 12.82 -3.81 1.47
C THR A 265 11.55 -2.98 1.31
N ASP A 266 11.02 -2.42 2.41
CA ASP A 266 10.18 -1.22 2.31
C ASP A 266 11.04 -0.03 1.84
N GLY A 267 10.43 1.14 1.63
CA GLY A 267 11.09 2.33 1.13
C GLY A 267 12.26 2.78 2.02
N MET A 268 13.50 2.59 1.55
CA MET A 268 14.72 2.85 2.34
C MET A 268 14.90 4.31 2.80
N GLU A 269 14.17 5.22 2.17
CA GLU A 269 14.14 6.66 2.44
C GLU A 269 13.33 7.00 3.69
N MET A 270 12.51 6.08 4.17
CA MET A 270 11.72 6.24 5.38
C MET A 270 12.64 6.51 6.57
N ASN A 271 12.20 7.40 7.46
CA ASN A 271 13.03 7.93 8.55
C ASN A 271 13.56 6.85 9.49
N ALA A 272 12.82 5.75 9.67
CA ALA A 272 13.24 4.59 10.46
C ALA A 272 14.59 3.99 10.01
N ILE A 273 14.93 4.10 8.72
CA ILE A 273 16.23 3.69 8.17
C ILE A 273 17.11 4.89 7.86
N ALA A 274 16.62 5.82 7.04
CA ALA A 274 17.42 6.94 6.54
C ALA A 274 17.97 7.82 7.68
N GLY A 275 17.18 8.09 8.72
CA GLY A 275 17.58 8.93 9.85
C GLY A 275 18.59 8.29 10.79
N THR A 276 18.72 6.95 10.80
CA THR A 276 19.59 6.22 11.74
C THR A 276 20.84 5.66 11.07
N TYR A 277 20.68 5.09 9.86
CA TYR A 277 21.75 4.39 9.15
C TYR A 277 22.24 5.13 7.91
N GLY A 278 21.42 6.01 7.32
CA GLY A 278 21.60 6.49 5.95
C GLY A 278 21.17 5.45 4.92
N ILE A 279 20.75 5.89 3.74
CA ILE A 279 20.16 5.02 2.72
C ILE A 279 21.20 4.07 2.10
N GLU A 280 22.43 4.52 1.90
CA GLU A 280 23.52 3.74 1.29
C GLU A 280 23.95 2.59 2.21
N ARG A 281 24.28 2.91 3.47
CA ARG A 281 24.66 1.92 4.47
C ARG A 281 23.47 1.02 4.81
N GLY A 282 22.26 1.57 4.93
CA GLY A 282 21.04 0.79 5.13
C GLY A 282 20.85 -0.26 4.05
N SER A 283 21.06 0.11 2.77
CA SER A 283 20.91 -0.80 1.63
C SER A 283 21.93 -1.93 1.65
N VAL A 284 23.20 -1.63 1.94
CA VAL A 284 24.24 -2.66 2.13
C VAL A 284 23.86 -3.63 3.25
N LEU A 285 23.41 -3.11 4.40
CA LEU A 285 22.99 -3.92 5.54
C LEU A 285 21.76 -4.78 5.23
N ALA A 286 20.79 -4.26 4.45
CA ALA A 286 19.61 -5.00 4.04
C ALA A 286 19.98 -6.18 3.13
N ILE A 287 20.82 -5.95 2.11
CA ILE A 287 21.31 -7.05 1.24
C ILE A 287 22.08 -8.08 2.07
N ALA A 288 22.97 -7.64 2.95
CA ALA A 288 23.71 -8.52 3.86
C ALA A 288 22.79 -9.32 4.82
N ALA A 289 21.66 -8.74 5.23
CA ALA A 289 20.68 -9.39 6.09
C ALA A 289 19.84 -10.47 5.37
N GLY A 290 19.72 -10.37 4.05
CA GLY A 290 18.97 -11.35 3.23
C GLY A 290 17.94 -10.73 2.28
N ALA A 291 17.80 -9.41 2.23
CA ALA A 291 16.99 -8.75 1.21
C ALA A 291 17.65 -8.93 -0.17
N ASP A 292 16.84 -9.20 -1.20
CA ASP A 292 17.30 -9.39 -2.57
C ASP A 292 17.09 -8.15 -3.44
N ALA A 293 16.17 -7.27 -3.06
CA ALA A 293 15.86 -6.03 -3.76
C ALA A 293 15.69 -4.86 -2.78
N ILE A 294 16.06 -3.66 -3.23
CA ILE A 294 15.99 -2.41 -2.48
C ILE A 294 14.92 -1.51 -3.10
N CYS A 295 13.86 -1.24 -2.32
CA CYS A 295 12.84 -0.26 -2.69
C CYS A 295 13.31 1.15 -2.33
N VAL A 296 13.34 2.03 -3.33
CA VAL A 296 13.72 3.45 -3.22
C VAL A 296 12.92 4.23 -4.27
N GLY A 297 12.66 5.51 -4.09
CA GLY A 297 11.87 6.30 -5.02
C GLY A 297 10.59 6.90 -4.46
N GLY A 298 10.26 6.71 -3.18
CA GLY A 298 9.08 7.33 -2.59
C GLY A 298 9.15 8.86 -2.68
N GLY A 299 10.31 9.42 -2.34
CA GLY A 299 10.67 10.84 -2.48
C GLY A 299 12.00 11.10 -3.20
N LEU A 300 12.99 10.21 -3.15
CA LEU A 300 14.27 10.36 -3.88
C LEU A 300 14.19 9.66 -5.24
N ALA A 301 14.06 10.45 -6.30
CA ALA A 301 13.68 9.95 -7.63
C ALA A 301 14.66 10.39 -8.74
N ASP A 302 15.92 10.63 -8.39
CA ASP A 302 16.97 11.12 -9.31
C ASP A 302 18.06 10.08 -9.64
N GLU A 303 18.81 10.34 -10.72
CA GLU A 303 19.93 9.48 -11.15
C GLU A 303 21.01 9.37 -10.07
N ALA A 304 21.29 10.45 -9.34
CA ALA A 304 22.33 10.49 -8.32
C ALA A 304 22.07 9.47 -7.20
N THR A 305 20.81 9.34 -6.78
CA THR A 305 20.38 8.35 -5.79
C THR A 305 20.71 6.93 -6.25
N VAL A 306 20.37 6.58 -7.50
CA VAL A 306 20.65 5.26 -8.06
C VAL A 306 22.16 4.99 -8.15
N LEU A 307 22.93 5.96 -8.62
CA LEU A 307 24.38 5.83 -8.74
C LEU A 307 25.07 5.70 -7.37
N ASN A 308 24.64 6.46 -6.37
CA ASN A 308 25.19 6.40 -5.01
C ASN A 308 24.91 5.05 -4.36
N LEU A 309 23.69 4.51 -4.50
CA LEU A 309 23.34 3.19 -3.97
C LEU A 309 24.12 2.08 -4.67
N ARG A 310 24.23 2.13 -6.00
CA ARG A 310 25.06 1.20 -6.77
C ARG A 310 26.51 1.23 -6.28
N ASP A 311 27.10 2.42 -6.19
CA ASP A 311 28.51 2.59 -5.82
C ASP A 311 28.75 2.15 -4.37
N ALA A 312 27.80 2.36 -3.46
CA ALA A 312 27.87 1.86 -2.09
C ALA A 312 27.88 0.32 -2.02
N LEU A 313 27.04 -0.35 -2.80
CA LEU A 313 27.03 -1.82 -2.90
C LEU A 313 28.34 -2.36 -3.49
N VAL A 314 28.81 -1.75 -4.58
CA VAL A 314 30.09 -2.11 -5.22
C VAL A 314 31.25 -1.94 -4.24
N GLN A 315 31.29 -0.82 -3.52
CA GLN A 315 32.35 -0.53 -2.57
C GLN A 315 32.33 -1.51 -1.39
N ALA A 316 31.14 -1.82 -0.87
CA ALA A 316 30.98 -2.80 0.20
C ALA A 316 31.47 -4.20 -0.19
N VAL A 317 31.31 -4.59 -1.45
CA VAL A 317 31.90 -5.85 -1.95
C VAL A 317 33.42 -5.75 -2.02
N ARG A 318 33.95 -4.65 -2.57
CA ARG A 318 35.39 -4.45 -2.73
C ARG A 318 36.15 -4.36 -1.41
N ASP A 319 35.54 -3.82 -0.36
CA ASP A 319 36.13 -3.75 0.98
C ASP A 319 35.82 -4.96 1.87
N GLY A 320 34.99 -5.90 1.39
CA GLY A 320 34.66 -7.14 2.06
C GLY A 320 33.57 -7.02 3.13
N SER A 321 32.92 -5.86 3.28
CA SER A 321 31.78 -5.70 4.19
C SER A 321 30.48 -6.34 3.66
N LEU A 322 30.40 -6.61 2.36
CA LEU A 322 29.35 -7.42 1.71
C LEU A 322 30.00 -8.55 0.90
N PRO A 323 29.68 -9.84 1.13
CA PRO A 323 30.19 -10.91 0.27
C PRO A 323 29.69 -10.75 -1.18
N GLU A 324 30.57 -10.91 -2.17
CA GLU A 324 30.22 -10.80 -3.59
C GLU A 324 29.13 -11.81 -3.98
N GLU A 325 29.23 -13.03 -3.47
CA GLU A 325 28.28 -14.11 -3.73
C GLU A 325 26.88 -13.74 -3.23
N ARG A 326 26.78 -12.98 -2.13
CA ARG A 326 25.49 -12.54 -1.57
C ARG A 326 24.80 -11.55 -2.50
N LEU A 327 25.56 -10.61 -3.08
CA LEU A 327 25.01 -9.65 -4.05
C LEU A 327 24.61 -10.36 -5.36
N ALA A 328 25.45 -11.28 -5.84
CA ALA A 328 25.14 -12.07 -7.03
C ALA A 328 23.88 -12.94 -6.85
N GLU A 329 23.71 -13.55 -5.68
CA GLU A 329 22.52 -14.32 -5.31
C GLU A 329 21.25 -13.45 -5.29
N ALA A 330 21.31 -12.27 -4.66
CA ALA A 330 20.23 -11.29 -4.66
C ALA A 330 19.83 -10.88 -6.08
N ALA A 331 20.82 -10.49 -6.90
CA ALA A 331 20.61 -10.10 -8.29
C ALA A 331 20.02 -11.24 -9.14
N ALA A 332 20.44 -12.49 -8.89
CA ALA A 332 19.89 -13.66 -9.56
C ALA A 332 18.41 -13.89 -9.22
N ARG A 333 17.98 -13.65 -7.98
CA ARG A 333 16.54 -13.73 -7.61
C ARG A 333 15.71 -12.65 -8.29
N VAL A 334 16.22 -11.41 -8.38
CA VAL A 334 15.53 -10.34 -9.12
C VAL A 334 15.36 -10.72 -10.59
N ARG A 335 16.43 -11.18 -11.25
CA ARG A 335 16.36 -11.64 -12.64
C ARG A 335 15.45 -12.85 -12.83
N SER A 336 15.38 -13.75 -11.85
CA SER A 336 14.47 -14.90 -11.91
C SER A 336 13.00 -14.47 -11.84
N LEU A 337 12.68 -13.44 -11.03
CA LEU A 337 11.34 -12.86 -11.02
C LEU A 337 11.01 -12.16 -12.35
N ALA A 338 11.96 -11.39 -12.89
CA ALA A 338 11.83 -10.75 -14.20
C ALA A 338 11.47 -11.78 -15.30
N GLU A 339 12.21 -12.88 -15.37
CA GLU A 339 11.94 -13.98 -16.31
C GLU A 339 10.58 -14.65 -16.06
N TRP A 340 10.19 -14.85 -14.79
CA TRP A 340 8.86 -15.36 -14.46
C TRP A 340 7.75 -14.45 -15.02
N THR A 341 7.88 -13.12 -14.88
CA THR A 341 6.85 -12.19 -15.40
C THR A 341 6.74 -12.17 -16.93
N ARG A 342 7.77 -12.60 -17.66
CA ARG A 342 7.71 -12.76 -19.13
C ARG A 342 7.05 -14.05 -19.57
N THR A 343 7.29 -15.12 -18.82
CA THR A 343 6.87 -16.47 -19.18
C THR A 343 5.47 -16.79 -18.67
N VAL A 344 5.03 -16.14 -17.58
CA VAL A 344 3.68 -16.30 -17.05
C VAL A 344 2.65 -15.89 -18.10
N ARG A 345 1.72 -16.81 -18.37
CA ARG A 345 0.54 -16.53 -19.18
C ARG A 345 -0.62 -16.29 -18.22
N PRO A 346 -1.38 -15.20 -18.36
CA PRO A 346 -2.61 -15.04 -17.58
C PRO A 346 -3.48 -16.28 -17.73
N GLY A 347 -3.96 -16.81 -16.59
CA GLY A 347 -4.77 -18.02 -16.59
C GLY A 347 -6.09 -17.81 -17.35
N ALA A 348 -6.65 -18.88 -17.93
CA ALA A 348 -7.96 -18.85 -18.53
C ALA A 348 -9.02 -18.34 -17.52
N ARG A 349 -9.97 -17.55 -18.00
CA ARG A 349 -11.00 -16.93 -17.17
C ARG A 349 -12.09 -17.97 -16.86
N PRO A 350 -12.46 -18.19 -15.59
CA PRO A 350 -13.70 -18.88 -15.27
C PRO A 350 -14.87 -18.12 -15.91
N GLU A 351 -15.80 -18.84 -16.53
CA GLU A 351 -17.05 -18.24 -17.02
C GLU A 351 -17.75 -17.55 -15.84
N GLY A 352 -17.98 -16.23 -15.94
CA GLY A 352 -18.62 -15.42 -14.89
C GLY A 352 -17.70 -14.50 -14.07
N SER A 353 -16.37 -14.67 -14.08
CA SER A 353 -15.43 -13.81 -13.32
C SER A 353 -15.14 -12.44 -13.99
N SER A 354 -16.08 -12.02 -14.84
CA SER A 354 -16.01 -10.90 -15.77
C SER A 354 -17.09 -9.89 -15.50
N ALA A 355 -17.10 -9.32 -14.30
CA ALA A 355 -18.00 -8.24 -14.00
C ALA A 355 -17.22 -6.91 -13.99
N PRO A 356 -17.25 -6.13 -15.09
CA PRO A 356 -17.16 -4.68 -14.95
C PRO A 356 -18.00 -4.25 -13.74
N GLY A 357 -17.38 -3.54 -12.79
CA GLY A 357 -18.05 -3.15 -11.54
C GLY A 357 -17.94 -4.13 -10.36
N ILE A 358 -17.13 -5.19 -10.44
CA ILE A 358 -16.90 -6.09 -9.29
C ILE A 358 -16.46 -5.35 -8.02
N GLY A 359 -15.64 -4.30 -8.16
CA GLY A 359 -15.24 -3.46 -7.03
C GLY A 359 -16.43 -2.73 -6.39
N LEU A 360 -17.36 -2.19 -7.18
CA LEU A 360 -18.58 -1.60 -6.64
C LEU A 360 -19.52 -2.65 -6.02
N ALA A 361 -19.62 -3.84 -6.63
CA ALA A 361 -20.39 -4.95 -6.06
C ALA A 361 -19.83 -5.39 -4.70
N ALA A 362 -18.50 -5.49 -4.58
CA ALA A 362 -17.81 -5.76 -3.32
C ALA A 362 -18.04 -4.65 -2.29
N ALA A 363 -17.89 -3.38 -2.69
CA ALA A 363 -18.13 -2.23 -1.82
C ALA A 363 -19.57 -2.21 -1.27
N ARG A 364 -20.58 -2.48 -2.11
CA ARG A 364 -21.99 -2.58 -1.68
C ARG A 364 -22.21 -3.68 -0.64
N ARG A 365 -21.57 -4.85 -0.81
CA ARG A 365 -21.63 -5.95 0.16
C ARG A 365 -20.92 -5.61 1.47
N ALA A 366 -19.91 -4.75 1.44
CA ALA A 366 -19.11 -4.38 2.61
C ALA A 366 -19.80 -3.34 3.51
N VAL A 367 -20.83 -2.64 3.03
CA VAL A 367 -21.47 -1.59 3.82
C VAL A 367 -22.31 -2.17 4.95
N VAL A 368 -22.06 -1.67 6.16
CA VAL A 368 -22.89 -1.96 7.34
C VAL A 368 -23.69 -0.72 7.71
N VAL A 369 -25.01 -0.88 7.86
CA VAL A 369 -25.94 0.19 8.20
C VAL A 369 -26.55 -0.08 9.58
N THR A 370 -26.43 0.91 10.47
CA THR A 370 -27.03 0.88 11.82
C THR A 370 -28.01 2.04 11.97
N GLY A 371 -29.16 1.82 12.60
CA GLY A 371 -30.23 2.82 12.75
C GLY A 371 -31.44 2.55 11.84
N SER A 372 -32.38 3.49 11.79
CA SER A 372 -33.65 3.30 11.06
C SER A 372 -33.76 4.26 9.88
N ARG A 373 -33.88 3.70 8.67
CA ARG A 373 -34.16 4.47 7.45
C ARG A 373 -35.52 5.17 7.51
N ALA A 374 -36.48 4.67 8.29
CA ALA A 374 -37.76 5.34 8.50
C ALA A 374 -37.63 6.65 9.30
N ALA A 375 -36.53 6.85 10.02
CA ALA A 375 -36.18 8.11 10.67
C ALA A 375 -35.44 9.09 9.74
N ALA A 376 -34.92 8.63 8.60
CA ALA A 376 -34.29 9.46 7.57
C ALA A 376 -35.33 9.77 6.48
N ALA A 377 -35.96 10.94 6.55
CA ALA A 377 -36.79 11.46 5.47
C ALA A 377 -36.03 11.47 4.13
N PRO A 378 -36.70 11.50 2.96
CA PRO A 378 -36.03 11.63 1.67
C PRO A 378 -35.03 12.78 1.69
N VAL A 379 -33.76 12.46 1.47
CA VAL A 379 -32.67 13.43 1.55
C VAL A 379 -32.66 14.25 0.28
N ASN A 380 -33.18 15.48 0.37
CA ASN A 380 -33.18 16.44 -0.73
C ASN A 380 -32.10 17.50 -0.48
N ALA A 381 -31.18 17.70 -1.42
CA ALA A 381 -30.12 18.70 -1.35
C ALA A 381 -29.36 18.71 0.01
N PRO A 382 -28.71 17.60 0.41
CA PRO A 382 -28.01 17.50 1.68
C PRO A 382 -26.82 18.45 1.78
N TYR A 383 -26.36 18.68 3.01
CA TYR A 383 -25.05 19.27 3.29
C TYR A 383 -24.09 18.19 3.79
N VAL A 384 -23.02 17.93 3.03
CA VAL A 384 -21.99 16.95 3.37
C VAL A 384 -20.88 17.64 4.16
N ALA A 385 -20.74 17.29 5.44
CA ALA A 385 -19.70 17.79 6.32
C ALA A 385 -18.60 16.75 6.49
N THR A 386 -17.47 16.94 5.81
CA THR A 386 -16.32 16.02 5.90
C THR A 386 -15.37 16.47 7.00
N LEU A 387 -15.30 15.71 8.10
CA LEU A 387 -14.36 15.93 9.19
C LEU A 387 -13.06 15.20 8.84
N THR A 388 -12.04 15.95 8.43
CA THR A 388 -10.79 15.36 7.93
C THR A 388 -9.73 15.28 9.03
N PRO A 389 -9.17 14.09 9.31
CA PRO A 389 -7.94 13.98 10.07
C PRO A 389 -6.75 14.42 9.20
N VAL A 390 -5.57 14.54 9.81
CA VAL A 390 -4.31 14.68 9.07
C VAL A 390 -4.07 13.41 8.24
N ALA A 391 -3.69 13.55 6.97
CA ALA A 391 -3.51 12.43 6.05
C ALA A 391 -2.34 11.51 6.46
N ASN A 392 -2.48 10.21 6.20
CA ASN A 392 -1.41 9.21 6.33
C ASN A 392 -0.55 9.21 5.05
N ILE A 393 0.77 9.22 5.20
CA ILE A 393 1.75 9.25 4.09
C ILE A 393 1.58 8.06 3.14
N ALA A 394 1.23 6.86 3.63
CA ALA A 394 1.03 5.68 2.78
C ALA A 394 -0.14 5.84 1.79
N VAL A 395 -1.16 6.61 2.19
CA VAL A 395 -2.32 6.96 1.35
C VAL A 395 -1.98 8.10 0.39
N GLY A 396 -1.12 9.04 0.81
CA GLY A 396 -0.82 10.27 0.10
C GLY A 396 -1.90 11.34 0.31
N ASP A 397 -1.68 12.55 -0.21
CA ASP A 397 -2.61 13.68 -0.18
C ASP A 397 -3.31 13.94 -1.52
N GLU A 398 -2.96 13.17 -2.56
CA GLU A 398 -3.48 13.32 -3.92
C GLU A 398 -4.82 12.60 -4.14
N THR A 399 -5.12 11.55 -3.37
CA THR A 399 -6.30 10.70 -3.59
C THR A 399 -7.56 11.33 -3.00
N PRO A 400 -8.56 11.71 -3.81
CA PRO A 400 -9.81 12.24 -3.29
C PRO A 400 -10.59 11.14 -2.57
N TRP A 401 -11.22 11.51 -1.46
CA TRP A 401 -12.06 10.62 -0.66
C TRP A 401 -13.32 11.32 -0.16
N GLY A 402 -14.24 10.55 0.42
CA GLY A 402 -15.51 11.05 0.93
C GLY A 402 -16.69 10.70 0.03
N VAL A 403 -17.87 11.18 0.42
CA VAL A 403 -19.14 10.89 -0.29
C VAL A 403 -19.70 12.08 -1.07
N ALA A 404 -19.10 13.27 -0.95
CA ALA A 404 -19.67 14.50 -1.50
C ALA A 404 -19.83 14.46 -3.03
N GLY A 405 -18.80 14.03 -3.76
CA GLY A 405 -18.85 13.92 -5.22
C GLY A 405 -19.89 12.90 -5.70
N GLU A 406 -19.92 11.74 -5.06
CA GLU A 406 -20.87 10.65 -5.39
C GLU A 406 -22.32 11.02 -5.06
N LEU A 407 -22.55 11.71 -3.93
CA LEU A 407 -23.87 12.22 -3.58
C LEU A 407 -24.33 13.34 -4.51
N SER A 408 -23.45 14.27 -4.90
CA SER A 408 -23.81 15.35 -5.82
C SER A 408 -24.25 14.82 -7.19
N ALA A 409 -23.67 13.70 -7.63
CA ALA A 409 -24.09 13.02 -8.86
C ALA A 409 -25.47 12.34 -8.75
N LEU A 410 -25.88 11.91 -7.55
CA LEU A 410 -27.16 11.23 -7.31
C LEU A 410 -28.28 12.17 -6.86
N ILE A 411 -27.96 13.18 -6.06
CA ILE A 411 -28.87 14.15 -5.46
C ILE A 411 -28.41 15.57 -5.83
N PRO A 412 -28.97 16.15 -6.90
CA PRO A 412 -28.68 17.53 -7.28
C PRO A 412 -28.94 18.53 -6.15
N GLY A 413 -28.08 19.55 -6.04
CA GLY A 413 -28.14 20.53 -4.96
C GLY A 413 -27.44 20.11 -3.67
N THR A 414 -26.73 18.98 -3.68
CA THR A 414 -25.80 18.62 -2.60
C THR A 414 -24.71 19.69 -2.46
N GLU A 415 -24.58 20.24 -1.25
CA GLU A 415 -23.50 21.15 -0.87
C GLU A 415 -22.52 20.43 0.06
N SER A 416 -21.28 20.91 0.16
CA SER A 416 -20.28 20.26 1.02
C SER A 416 -19.30 21.24 1.66
N GLY A 417 -18.75 20.86 2.81
CA GLY A 417 -17.66 21.54 3.49
C GLY A 417 -16.65 20.56 4.09
N VAL A 418 -15.39 20.98 4.18
CA VAL A 418 -14.30 20.22 4.80
C VAL A 418 -13.91 20.92 6.10
N TYR A 419 -13.84 20.13 7.17
CA TYR A 419 -13.67 20.59 8.54
C TYR A 419 -12.42 19.94 9.15
N PRO A 420 -11.32 20.69 9.30
CA PRO A 420 -10.11 20.18 9.94
C PRO A 420 -10.27 20.09 11.46
N GLN A 421 -9.28 19.51 12.12
CA GLN A 421 -9.18 19.49 13.58
C GLN A 421 -9.37 20.89 14.19
N GLY A 422 -10.19 20.96 15.25
CA GLY A 422 -10.58 22.21 15.90
C GLY A 422 -11.88 22.84 15.35
N SER A 423 -12.46 22.27 14.29
CA SER A 423 -13.80 22.64 13.83
C SER A 423 -14.87 22.25 14.84
N ALA A 424 -15.87 23.12 15.04
CA ALA A 424 -16.98 22.90 15.95
C ALA A 424 -18.29 22.64 15.20
N ALA A 425 -19.20 21.88 15.82
CA ALA A 425 -20.53 21.57 15.28
C ALA A 425 -21.32 22.84 14.90
N ALA A 426 -21.20 23.93 15.65
CA ALA A 426 -21.87 25.19 15.36
C ALA A 426 -21.55 25.75 13.95
N GLY A 427 -20.30 25.64 13.50
CA GLY A 427 -19.89 26.09 12.17
C GLY A 427 -20.49 25.21 11.06
N ILE A 428 -20.58 23.90 11.31
CA ILE A 428 -21.21 22.94 10.40
C ILE A 428 -22.72 23.22 10.28
N LEU A 429 -23.40 23.43 11.41
CA LEU A 429 -24.83 23.74 11.46
C LEU A 429 -25.16 25.05 10.76
N ALA A 430 -24.31 26.07 10.90
CA ALA A 430 -24.49 27.36 10.23
C ALA A 430 -24.35 27.21 8.70
N ALA A 431 -23.34 26.47 8.23
CA ALA A 431 -23.13 26.24 6.81
C ALA A 431 -24.25 25.38 6.19
N ALA A 432 -24.73 24.36 6.92
CA ALA A 432 -25.80 23.49 6.45
C ALA A 432 -27.15 24.20 6.26
N GLY A 433 -27.40 25.31 6.96
CA GLY A 433 -28.71 25.98 6.94
C GLY A 433 -29.81 25.00 7.38
N ASN A 434 -30.90 24.84 6.64
CA ASN A 434 -31.97 23.87 6.97
C ASN A 434 -31.78 22.48 6.33
N ARG A 435 -30.64 22.21 5.68
CA ARG A 435 -30.38 20.95 4.96
C ARG A 435 -30.12 19.80 5.95
N THR A 436 -30.49 18.58 5.56
CA THR A 436 -30.03 17.37 6.26
C THR A 436 -28.51 17.30 6.21
N VAL A 437 -27.88 17.04 7.36
CA VAL A 437 -26.43 16.91 7.46
C VAL A 437 -26.03 15.45 7.20
N VAL A 438 -25.08 15.26 6.29
CA VAL A 438 -24.33 14.01 6.11
C VAL A 438 -22.92 14.25 6.66
N ALA A 439 -22.67 13.81 7.90
CA ALA A 439 -21.36 13.92 8.52
C ALA A 439 -20.47 12.76 8.08
N VAL A 440 -19.35 13.05 7.44
CA VAL A 440 -18.38 12.07 6.96
C VAL A 440 -17.16 12.10 7.86
N VAL A 441 -16.82 10.96 8.44
CA VAL A 441 -15.68 10.78 9.33
C VAL A 441 -14.80 9.63 8.85
N ARG A 442 -13.58 9.60 9.38
CA ARG A 442 -12.63 8.53 9.17
C ARG A 442 -11.91 8.26 10.47
N ASP A 443 -11.96 7.01 10.92
CA ASP A 443 -11.32 6.54 12.14
C ASP A 443 -11.73 7.38 13.37
N ALA A 444 -13.03 7.67 13.52
CA ALA A 444 -13.52 8.58 14.56
C ALA A 444 -13.10 8.17 15.98
N HIS A 445 -12.85 6.87 16.22
CA HIS A 445 -12.35 6.34 17.49
C HIS A 445 -10.96 6.86 17.87
N ARG A 446 -10.13 7.23 16.89
CA ARG A 446 -8.78 7.77 17.09
C ARG A 446 -8.76 9.28 17.27
N HIS A 447 -9.90 9.93 17.04
CA HIS A 447 -9.99 11.39 16.97
C HIS A 447 -11.11 11.88 17.91
N PRO A 448 -10.81 12.12 19.21
CA PRO A 448 -11.79 12.58 20.18
C PRO A 448 -12.60 13.80 19.72
N TRP A 449 -11.94 14.75 19.04
CA TRP A 449 -12.59 15.94 18.48
C TRP A 449 -13.68 15.62 17.45
N MET A 450 -13.54 14.54 16.67
CA MET A 450 -14.58 14.11 15.72
C MET A 450 -15.77 13.54 16.48
N THR A 451 -15.52 12.70 17.48
CA THR A 451 -16.57 12.14 18.35
C THR A 451 -17.35 13.27 19.04
N GLU A 452 -16.66 14.26 19.63
CA GLU A 452 -17.29 15.44 20.25
C GLU A 452 -18.11 16.27 19.25
N ALA A 453 -17.57 16.51 18.05
CA ALA A 453 -18.28 17.24 17.00
C ALA A 453 -19.52 16.49 16.51
N LEU A 454 -19.43 15.17 16.34
CA LEU A 454 -20.57 14.32 15.96
C LEU A 454 -21.64 14.31 17.04
N ASP A 455 -21.28 14.18 18.31
CA ASP A 455 -22.25 14.14 19.42
C ASP A 455 -23.01 15.47 19.52
N ALA A 456 -22.29 16.60 19.37
CA ALA A 456 -22.92 17.92 19.33
C ALA A 456 -23.81 18.11 18.09
N LEU A 457 -23.41 17.59 16.92
CA LEU A 457 -24.22 17.61 15.70
C LEU A 457 -25.50 16.80 15.85
N VAL A 458 -25.40 15.56 16.31
CA VAL A 458 -26.55 14.65 16.48
C VAL A 458 -27.50 15.16 17.56
N ALA A 459 -26.98 15.78 18.63
CA ALA A 459 -27.81 16.41 19.65
C ALA A 459 -28.62 17.59 19.09
N ALA A 460 -28.04 18.38 18.18
CA ALA A 460 -28.71 19.53 17.56
C ALA A 460 -29.63 19.14 16.38
N ARG A 461 -29.25 18.10 15.63
CA ARG A 461 -29.94 17.55 14.45
C ARG A 461 -29.98 16.03 14.53
N PRO A 462 -30.96 15.45 15.24
CA PRO A 462 -31.09 14.01 15.39
C PRO A 462 -31.22 13.25 14.05
N GLU A 463 -31.65 13.92 12.99
CA GLU A 463 -31.75 13.38 11.62
C GLU A 463 -30.41 13.28 10.88
N THR A 464 -29.31 13.70 11.50
CA THR A 464 -27.96 13.62 10.91
C THR A 464 -27.63 12.18 10.51
N ILE A 465 -27.14 12.02 9.28
CA ILE A 465 -26.58 10.78 8.76
C ILE A 465 -25.07 10.81 9.01
N VAL A 466 -24.51 9.73 9.56
CA VAL A 466 -23.06 9.60 9.78
C VAL A 466 -22.51 8.53 8.84
N VAL A 467 -21.45 8.87 8.12
CA VAL A 467 -20.70 7.94 7.25
C VAL A 467 -19.28 7.78 7.82
N GLU A 468 -18.96 6.60 8.32
CA GLU A 468 -17.63 6.22 8.80
C GLU A 468 -16.89 5.46 7.70
N MET A 469 -15.83 6.08 7.16
CA MET A 469 -15.05 5.56 6.03
C MET A 469 -13.70 4.94 6.44
N GLY A 470 -13.40 4.86 7.73
CA GLY A 470 -12.24 4.20 8.31
C GLY A 470 -12.60 2.88 9.01
N LEU A 471 -11.97 2.64 10.16
CA LEU A 471 -12.30 1.55 11.08
C LEU A 471 -13.54 1.93 11.91
N PRO A 472 -14.66 1.19 11.81
CA PRO A 472 -15.88 1.50 12.55
C PRO A 472 -15.81 0.98 13.99
N ARG A 473 -14.92 1.57 14.80
CA ARG A 473 -14.72 1.20 16.22
C ARG A 473 -15.41 2.15 17.18
N ALA A 474 -15.78 3.34 16.72
CA ALA A 474 -16.57 4.27 17.51
C ALA A 474 -18.03 3.81 17.56
N GLU A 475 -18.72 4.07 18.69
CA GLU A 475 -20.14 3.77 18.82
C GLU A 475 -20.95 4.44 17.68
N PRO A 476 -21.81 3.68 16.96
CA PRO A 476 -22.68 4.24 15.93
C PRO A 476 -23.60 5.33 16.47
N ARG A 477 -23.79 6.40 15.69
CA ARG A 477 -24.62 7.56 16.08
C ARG A 477 -25.32 8.20 14.88
N GLY A 478 -26.28 9.08 15.18
CA GLY A 478 -27.16 9.70 14.19
C GLY A 478 -28.40 8.86 13.88
N ALA A 479 -29.27 9.37 13.01
CA ALA A 479 -30.46 8.63 12.55
C ALA A 479 -30.09 7.40 11.72
N LEU A 480 -28.99 7.52 10.98
CA LEU A 480 -28.42 6.47 10.15
C LEU A 480 -26.90 6.53 10.24
N HIS A 481 -26.27 5.43 10.63
CA HIS A 481 -24.83 5.26 10.64
C HIS A 481 -24.41 4.25 9.57
N ILE A 482 -23.55 4.67 8.64
CA ILE A 482 -23.09 3.88 7.50
C ILE A 482 -21.58 3.66 7.64
N ALA A 483 -21.17 2.43 7.87
CA ALA A 483 -19.76 2.04 7.90
C ALA A 483 -19.36 1.44 6.54
N THR A 484 -18.40 2.06 5.86
CA THR A 484 -17.95 1.62 4.52
C THR A 484 -16.64 0.83 4.52
N HIS A 485 -15.98 0.72 5.67
CA HIS A 485 -14.75 -0.06 5.85
C HIS A 485 -13.60 0.35 4.91
N GLY A 486 -13.54 1.62 4.55
CA GLY A 486 -12.55 2.19 3.62
C GLY A 486 -13.10 3.38 2.84
N ALA A 487 -12.19 4.21 2.31
CA ALA A 487 -12.51 5.50 1.72
C ALA A 487 -12.34 5.55 0.18
N ALA A 488 -12.23 4.38 -0.47
CA ALA A 488 -12.26 4.27 -1.94
C ALA A 488 -13.50 4.93 -2.55
N ARG A 489 -13.39 5.37 -3.80
CA ARG A 489 -14.51 5.98 -4.55
C ARG A 489 -15.73 5.04 -4.56
N VAL A 490 -15.53 3.74 -4.79
CA VAL A 490 -16.63 2.76 -4.80
C VAL A 490 -17.30 2.57 -3.43
N CYS A 491 -16.56 2.74 -2.34
CA CYS A 491 -17.12 2.75 -0.98
C CYS A 491 -17.98 4.00 -0.76
N GLY A 492 -17.50 5.16 -1.21
CA GLY A 492 -18.28 6.40 -1.20
C GLY A 492 -19.55 6.31 -2.05
N ARG A 493 -19.46 5.67 -3.22
CA ARG A 493 -20.60 5.40 -4.11
C ARG A 493 -21.65 4.53 -3.43
N ALA A 494 -21.24 3.44 -2.79
CA ALA A 494 -22.16 2.54 -2.09
C ALA A 494 -22.90 3.26 -0.93
N ALA A 495 -22.20 4.09 -0.15
CA ALA A 495 -22.84 4.93 0.86
C ALA A 495 -23.82 5.95 0.25
N ALA A 496 -23.43 6.61 -0.84
CA ALA A 496 -24.26 7.57 -1.54
C ALA A 496 -25.57 6.96 -2.08
N GLU A 497 -25.52 5.74 -2.61
CA GLU A 497 -26.71 4.99 -3.07
C GLU A 497 -27.69 4.71 -1.92
N ILE A 498 -27.17 4.32 -0.75
CA ILE A 498 -27.98 4.10 0.46
C ILE A 498 -28.67 5.39 0.92
N ILE A 499 -27.95 6.51 0.94
CA ILE A 499 -28.49 7.82 1.31
C ILE A 499 -29.53 8.29 0.29
N ALA A 500 -29.28 8.09 -1.00
CA ALA A 500 -30.13 8.54 -2.10
C ALA A 500 -31.39 7.69 -2.31
N GLY A 501 -31.45 6.46 -1.81
CA GLY A 501 -32.64 5.63 -1.98
C GLY A 501 -32.62 4.67 -3.17
N VAL A 502 -31.46 4.45 -3.81
CA VAL A 502 -31.35 3.79 -5.13
C VAL A 502 -30.61 2.47 -5.13
#